data_AF-A0A9E3BBI1-F1
#
_entry.id   AF-A0A9E3BBI1-F1
#
_cell.length_a   1.000
_cell.length_b   1.000
_cell.length_c   1.000
_cell.angle_alpha   90.00
_cell.angle_beta   90.00
_cell.angle_gamma   90.00
#
_symmetry.space_group_name_H-M   'P 1'
#
loop_
_entity.id
_entity.type
_entity.pdbx_description
1 polymer ?
#
loop_
_entity_poly.entity_id
_entity_poly.type
_entity_poly.pdbx_seq_one_letter_code
_entity_poly.pdbx_strand_id
1 'polypeptide(L)'
;MQHDITTLTFLPDPTTYQGKTDELCALIPPGIHSELELADVLIKELDVSKYCKGNFGMNWNVLFDEFRFWDDWKVVPQRAVIIHQDIPLLQGAGWYSLKIYLETLIESIIFQQEREPTEANPAPKRELVVIFPSQAYEELLAVLNHPPVWEVSIGFVERQFGISIEPSWSQILHHLQLLNGVTAEECWLYRENLDTMQVQYLKNKPGYYLHYSSPGRETELVASSDPASSFPPVLPFSLASQVLETFFQSGERSSLVQWLPFPDDTHSSQATFALSYFRSAEEEYIERNKNTLFETIFEGIADVLDKGDQIFSIPYWKELLAQPDLPLSQRITALCVVGMSDLPDALDLLRPFLESPITQERWVSARFLGMVQDEHTLPVLLSMLTEEFPLKEGIPSNTSWYEFWRPYAPRLLHYWQTPAVTARLQEALGVWVQANPFFDHEYDIWLHYEKELCY
;
A
#
# COMPACT_ATOMS: atom_id res chain seq x y z
N MET A 1 24.14 -9.63 7.68
CA MET A 1 25.12 -10.64 8.11
C MET A 1 24.87 -11.88 7.26
N GLN A 2 25.89 -12.59 6.75
CA GLN A 2 25.60 -13.81 5.99
C GLN A 2 25.29 -14.93 6.99
N HIS A 3 24.04 -15.40 7.03
CA HIS A 3 23.63 -16.44 7.97
C HIS A 3 24.20 -17.79 7.53
N ASP A 4 25.02 -18.41 8.38
CA ASP A 4 25.65 -19.70 8.11
C ASP A 4 24.72 -20.83 8.54
N ILE A 5 24.15 -21.57 7.58
CA ILE A 5 23.26 -22.71 7.85
C ILE A 5 23.94 -23.79 8.68
N THR A 6 25.28 -23.87 8.68
CA THR A 6 26.03 -24.86 9.48
C THR A 6 25.91 -24.62 10.98
N THR A 7 25.37 -23.47 11.39
CA THR A 7 24.94 -23.18 12.77
C THR A 7 23.78 -24.09 13.22
N LEU A 8 22.97 -24.60 12.29
CA LEU A 8 21.87 -25.52 12.56
C LEU A 8 22.37 -26.97 12.56
N THR A 9 21.72 -27.82 13.36
CA THR A 9 22.04 -29.26 13.43
C THR A 9 21.08 -30.07 12.55
N PHE A 10 21.62 -31.05 11.83
CA PHE A 10 20.85 -31.90 10.92
C PHE A 10 21.01 -33.38 11.27
N LEU A 11 19.91 -34.08 11.54
CA LEU A 11 19.90 -35.50 11.88
C LEU A 11 19.03 -36.32 10.91
N PRO A 12 19.38 -37.58 10.59
CA PRO A 12 18.54 -38.41 9.72
C PRO A 12 17.11 -38.60 10.24
N ASP A 13 16.97 -38.66 11.57
CA ASP A 13 15.70 -38.64 12.28
C ASP A 13 15.86 -37.78 13.54
N PRO A 14 15.38 -36.53 13.54
CA PRO A 14 15.45 -35.63 14.68
C PRO A 14 14.78 -36.17 15.95
N THR A 15 13.79 -37.05 15.81
CA THR A 15 13.05 -37.61 16.95
C THR A 15 13.88 -38.61 17.75
N THR A 16 15.00 -39.08 17.20
CA THR A 16 15.97 -39.92 17.94
C THR A 16 16.77 -39.14 18.97
N TYR A 17 16.71 -37.81 18.97
CA TYR A 17 17.36 -36.98 19.98
C TYR A 17 16.75 -37.24 21.36
N GLN A 18 17.54 -37.84 22.25
CA GLN A 18 17.16 -38.06 23.64
C GLN A 18 17.66 -36.89 24.48
N GLY A 19 16.74 -35.99 24.85
CA GLY A 19 17.04 -34.87 25.74
C GLY A 19 17.66 -35.35 27.05
N LYS A 20 18.66 -34.61 27.53
CA LYS A 20 19.25 -34.85 28.85
C LYS A 20 18.33 -34.30 29.95
N THR A 21 18.50 -34.78 31.19
CA THR A 21 17.66 -34.40 32.34
C THR A 21 17.65 -32.90 32.64
N ASP A 22 18.65 -32.15 32.17
CA ASP A 22 18.85 -30.71 32.35
C ASP A 22 18.56 -29.88 31.07
N GLU A 23 18.10 -30.51 30.00
CA GLU A 23 17.78 -29.85 28.74
C GLU A 23 16.29 -29.50 28.66
N LEU A 24 15.97 -28.29 28.21
CA LEU A 24 14.61 -27.94 27.80
C LEU A 24 14.43 -28.29 26.33
N CYS A 25 13.59 -29.27 26.02
CA CYS A 25 13.35 -29.71 24.65
C CYS A 25 11.97 -29.26 24.17
N ALA A 26 11.89 -28.68 22.97
CA ALA A 26 10.65 -28.38 22.28
C ALA A 26 10.55 -29.17 20.98
N LEU A 27 9.46 -29.91 20.81
CA LEU A 27 9.23 -30.73 19.62
C LEU A 27 8.23 -30.02 18.69
N ILE A 28 8.69 -29.63 17.51
CA ILE A 28 7.85 -29.02 16.47
C ILE A 28 7.32 -30.14 15.57
N PRO A 29 6.00 -30.40 15.59
CA PRO A 29 5.40 -31.45 14.78
C PRO A 29 5.39 -31.05 13.29
N PRO A 30 5.18 -31.99 12.36
CA PRO A 30 5.04 -31.66 10.95
C PRO A 30 3.72 -30.95 10.65
N GLY A 31 3.65 -30.30 9.49
CA GLY A 31 2.42 -29.70 8.98
C GLY A 31 2.05 -28.35 9.62
N ILE A 32 3.04 -27.60 10.10
CA ILE A 32 2.83 -26.25 10.61
C ILE A 32 2.70 -25.29 9.43
N HIS A 33 1.53 -24.68 9.24
CA HIS A 33 1.23 -23.86 8.07
C HIS A 33 1.19 -22.36 8.34
N SER A 34 1.16 -21.93 9.61
CA SER A 34 1.11 -20.49 9.95
C SER A 34 2.08 -20.11 11.06
N GLU A 35 2.51 -18.85 11.06
CA GLU A 35 3.39 -18.32 12.11
C GLU A 35 2.75 -18.42 13.49
N LEU A 36 1.43 -18.21 13.56
CA LEU A 36 0.65 -18.32 14.79
C LEU A 36 0.67 -19.75 15.33
N GLU A 37 0.48 -20.74 14.46
CA GLU A 37 0.54 -22.15 14.84
C GLU A 37 1.95 -22.54 15.31
N LEU A 38 3.00 -22.09 14.64
CA LEU A 38 4.39 -22.32 15.07
C LEU A 38 4.66 -21.68 16.44
N ALA A 39 4.21 -20.44 16.64
CA ALA A 39 4.35 -19.73 17.90
C ALA A 39 3.60 -20.46 19.03
N ASP A 40 2.37 -20.92 18.80
CA ASP A 40 1.58 -21.67 19.79
C ASP A 40 2.28 -22.98 20.19
N VAL A 41 2.87 -23.70 19.24
CA VAL A 41 3.67 -24.90 19.51
C VAL A 41 4.90 -24.55 20.35
N LEU A 42 5.66 -23.53 19.97
CA LEU A 42 6.85 -23.10 20.72
C LEU A 42 6.49 -22.68 22.15
N ILE A 43 5.43 -21.89 22.34
CA ILE A 43 4.93 -21.46 23.65
C ILE A 43 4.59 -22.67 24.52
N LYS A 44 3.87 -23.64 23.94
CA LYS A 44 3.42 -24.84 24.64
C LYS A 44 4.58 -25.75 25.02
N GLU A 45 5.48 -26.03 24.08
CA GLU A 45 6.54 -27.02 24.25
C GLU A 45 7.70 -26.48 25.10
N LEU A 46 8.00 -25.18 25.00
CA LEU A 46 8.96 -24.51 25.90
C LEU A 46 8.31 -24.10 27.25
N ASP A 47 6.99 -24.30 27.41
CA ASP A 47 6.19 -23.92 28.58
C ASP A 47 6.38 -22.41 28.94
N VAL A 48 6.52 -21.56 27.92
CA VAL A 48 6.90 -20.15 28.02
C VAL A 48 5.93 -19.34 28.89
N SER A 49 4.64 -19.68 28.87
CA SER A 49 3.61 -19.03 29.70
C SER A 49 3.89 -19.09 31.21
N LYS A 50 4.69 -20.08 31.64
CA LYS A 50 5.13 -20.21 33.03
C LYS A 50 6.38 -19.37 33.33
N TYR A 51 7.18 -19.06 32.32
CA TYR A 51 8.52 -18.47 32.45
C TYR A 51 8.60 -16.99 32.04
N CYS A 52 7.73 -16.52 31.16
CA CYS A 52 7.73 -15.14 30.65
C CYS A 52 6.48 -14.38 31.10
N LYS A 53 6.66 -13.15 31.58
CA LYS A 53 5.58 -12.27 32.09
C LYS A 53 4.94 -11.40 30.99
N GLY A 54 5.30 -11.58 29.72
CA GLY A 54 4.87 -10.74 28.60
C GLY A 54 4.33 -11.55 27.42
N ASN A 55 3.55 -10.87 26.56
CA ASN A 55 2.90 -11.43 25.38
C ASN A 55 3.93 -12.00 24.39
N PHE A 56 4.14 -13.32 24.42
CA PHE A 56 4.74 -14.03 23.28
C PHE A 56 3.74 -13.88 22.12
N GLY A 57 3.98 -12.92 21.23
CA GLY A 57 2.98 -12.46 20.27
C GLY A 57 3.59 -12.08 18.93
N MET A 58 3.25 -12.88 17.92
CA MET A 58 3.27 -12.62 16.45
C MET A 58 4.52 -11.99 15.82
N ASN A 59 5.64 -11.83 16.54
CA ASN A 59 6.85 -11.22 16.00
C ASN A 59 8.08 -12.05 16.36
N TRP A 60 8.84 -12.46 15.35
CA TRP A 60 10.09 -13.21 15.50
C TRP A 60 11.13 -12.49 16.37
N ASN A 61 11.10 -11.15 16.45
CA ASN A 61 11.93 -10.37 17.37
C ASN A 61 11.66 -10.72 18.85
N VAL A 62 10.43 -11.07 19.21
CA VAL A 62 10.11 -11.50 20.58
C VAL A 62 10.75 -12.85 20.85
N LEU A 63 10.76 -13.76 19.87
CA LEU A 63 11.46 -15.05 20.00
C LEU A 63 12.98 -14.84 20.18
N PHE A 64 13.58 -13.93 19.40
CA PHE A 64 14.98 -13.54 19.56
C PHE A 64 15.26 -13.01 20.98
N ASP A 65 14.48 -12.03 21.44
CA ASP A 65 14.66 -11.43 22.75
C ASP A 65 14.49 -12.46 23.88
N GLU A 66 13.54 -13.38 23.75
CA GLU A 66 13.34 -14.45 24.73
C GLU A 66 14.53 -15.40 24.82
N PHE A 67 15.09 -15.83 23.68
CA PHE A 67 16.33 -16.62 23.72
C PHE A 67 17.54 -15.80 24.18
N ARG A 68 17.58 -14.50 23.88
CA ARG A 68 18.65 -13.59 24.30
C ARG A 68 18.67 -13.42 25.82
N PHE A 69 17.50 -13.23 26.43
CA PHE A 69 17.33 -12.87 27.84
C PHE A 69 16.81 -14.03 28.71
N TRP A 70 16.97 -15.29 28.30
CA TRP A 70 16.50 -16.44 29.10
C TRP A 70 17.15 -16.63 30.48
N ASP A 71 18.05 -15.74 30.91
CA ASP A 71 18.43 -15.60 32.33
C ASP A 71 17.25 -15.22 33.22
N ASP A 72 16.29 -14.49 32.65
CA ASP A 72 15.14 -13.98 33.36
C ASP A 72 14.04 -15.03 33.48
N TRP A 73 14.23 -16.20 32.87
CA TRP A 73 13.32 -17.33 33.02
C TRP A 73 13.38 -17.87 34.44
N LYS A 74 12.22 -18.22 35.02
CA LYS A 74 12.15 -18.72 36.40
C LYS A 74 12.96 -20.00 36.63
N VAL A 75 13.09 -20.81 35.58
CA VAL A 75 13.97 -21.99 35.54
C VAL A 75 14.85 -21.79 34.32
N VAL A 76 16.14 -21.63 34.57
CA VAL A 76 17.12 -21.34 33.54
C VAL A 76 17.72 -22.68 33.06
N PRO A 77 17.35 -23.20 31.88
CA PRO A 77 18.00 -24.38 31.36
C PRO A 77 19.44 -24.06 30.99
N GLN A 78 20.35 -25.03 31.17
CA GLN A 78 21.72 -24.89 30.67
C GLN A 78 21.73 -24.94 29.14
N ARG A 79 20.78 -25.67 28.56
CA ARG A 79 20.68 -25.91 27.13
C ARG A 79 19.22 -26.06 26.75
N ALA A 80 18.79 -25.37 25.70
CA ALA A 80 17.49 -25.60 25.08
C ALA A 80 17.66 -26.18 23.68
N VAL A 81 16.76 -27.10 23.33
CA VAL A 81 16.81 -27.84 22.07
C VAL A 81 15.46 -27.73 21.39
N ILE A 82 15.45 -27.17 20.18
CA ILE A 82 14.25 -27.13 19.32
C ILE A 82 14.41 -28.20 18.25
N ILE A 83 13.47 -29.14 18.21
CA ILE A 83 13.53 -30.33 17.36
C ILE A 83 12.41 -30.24 16.33
N HIS A 84 12.76 -30.06 15.07
CA HIS A 84 11.80 -30.02 13.97
C HIS A 84 11.62 -31.39 13.33
N GLN A 85 10.37 -31.83 13.17
CA GLN A 85 10.03 -33.06 12.45
C GLN A 85 9.92 -32.85 10.93
N ASP A 86 9.64 -31.62 10.47
CA ASP A 86 9.69 -31.19 9.06
C ASP A 86 10.23 -29.74 8.92
N ILE A 87 10.05 -29.13 7.75
CA ILE A 87 10.28 -27.69 7.55
C ILE A 87 8.96 -26.95 7.81
N PRO A 88 8.84 -26.16 8.89
CA PRO A 88 7.62 -25.44 9.19
C PRO A 88 7.39 -24.33 8.16
N LEU A 89 6.14 -23.87 8.00
CA LEU A 89 5.72 -22.71 7.19
C LEU A 89 5.91 -22.84 5.66
N LEU A 90 6.67 -23.82 5.20
CA LEU A 90 7.00 -24.04 3.79
C LEU A 90 5.77 -24.14 2.88
N GLN A 91 4.70 -24.78 3.36
CA GLN A 91 3.45 -24.97 2.59
C GLN A 91 2.36 -23.92 2.89
N GLY A 92 2.65 -22.91 3.73
CA GLY A 92 1.63 -21.97 4.22
C GLY A 92 2.07 -20.52 4.15
N ALA A 93 2.59 -19.98 5.26
CA ALA A 93 3.00 -18.56 5.40
C ALA A 93 4.07 -18.08 4.41
N GLY A 94 4.66 -19.00 3.64
CA GLY A 94 5.62 -18.70 2.58
C GLY A 94 7.07 -18.77 3.06
N TRP A 95 7.98 -18.77 2.08
CA TRP A 95 9.42 -18.88 2.34
C TRP A 95 9.97 -17.69 3.15
N TYR A 96 9.33 -16.51 3.09
CA TYR A 96 9.75 -15.31 3.82
C TYR A 96 9.63 -15.49 5.34
N SER A 97 8.47 -15.88 5.83
CA SER A 97 8.26 -16.17 7.25
C SER A 97 9.22 -17.25 7.76
N LEU A 98 9.45 -18.29 6.95
CA LEU A 98 10.43 -19.31 7.25
C LEU A 98 11.85 -18.75 7.32
N LYS A 99 12.25 -17.87 6.40
CA LYS A 99 13.56 -17.22 6.41
C LYS A 99 13.76 -16.38 7.67
N ILE A 100 12.82 -15.50 8.02
CA ILE A 100 12.92 -14.67 9.23
C ILE A 100 13.03 -15.56 10.49
N TYR A 101 12.26 -16.64 10.54
CA TYR A 101 12.34 -17.61 11.62
C TYR A 101 13.74 -18.24 11.71
N LEU A 102 14.32 -18.68 10.59
CA LEU A 102 15.67 -19.26 10.57
C LEU A 102 16.75 -18.25 10.95
N GLU A 103 16.67 -17.02 10.44
CA GLU A 103 17.61 -15.93 10.76
C GLU A 103 17.57 -15.64 12.26
N THR A 104 16.37 -15.51 12.82
CA THR A 104 16.12 -15.32 14.26
C THR A 104 16.77 -16.41 15.11
N LEU A 105 16.62 -17.67 14.70
CA LEU A 105 17.23 -18.80 15.40
C LEU A 105 18.75 -18.78 15.30
N ILE A 106 19.31 -18.55 14.12
CA ILE A 106 20.76 -18.49 13.90
C ILE A 106 21.37 -17.35 14.72
N GLU A 107 20.77 -16.16 14.70
CA GLU A 107 21.21 -15.02 15.51
C GLU A 107 21.15 -15.33 17.00
N SER A 108 20.09 -16.00 17.46
CA SER A 108 19.95 -16.43 18.85
C SER A 108 21.07 -17.40 19.26
N ILE A 109 21.43 -18.35 18.38
CA ILE A 109 22.53 -19.29 18.61
C ILE A 109 23.86 -18.55 18.69
N ILE A 110 24.16 -17.68 17.71
CA ILE A 110 25.40 -16.89 17.65
C ILE A 110 25.51 -16.03 18.92
N PHE A 111 24.44 -15.33 19.30
CA PHE A 111 24.42 -14.51 20.51
C PHE A 111 24.79 -15.31 21.75
N GLN A 112 24.19 -16.49 21.95
CA GLN A 112 24.53 -17.36 23.10
C GLN A 112 25.97 -17.90 23.01
N GLN A 113 26.48 -18.14 21.80
CA GLN A 113 27.84 -18.59 21.59
C GLN A 113 28.89 -17.50 21.88
N GLU A 114 28.60 -16.24 21.57
CA GLU A 114 29.52 -15.11 21.74
C GLU A 114 29.45 -14.50 23.14
N ARG A 115 28.36 -14.74 23.88
CA ARG A 115 28.16 -14.20 25.22
C ARG A 115 29.26 -14.69 26.19
N GLU A 116 30.18 -13.79 26.52
CA GLU A 116 31.21 -14.05 27.52
C GLU A 116 30.59 -14.16 28.93
N PRO A 117 31.04 -15.12 29.76
CA PRO A 117 30.66 -15.16 31.16
C PRO A 117 31.19 -13.89 31.84
N THR A 118 30.29 -13.08 32.39
CA THR A 118 30.67 -11.88 33.14
C THR A 118 30.86 -12.22 34.61
N GLU A 119 31.68 -11.43 35.34
CA GLU A 119 31.85 -11.60 36.79
C GLU A 119 30.52 -11.55 37.57
N ALA A 120 29.52 -10.85 37.03
CA ALA A 120 28.18 -10.73 37.62
C ALA A 120 27.29 -11.96 37.39
N ASN A 121 27.60 -12.82 36.42
CA ASN A 121 26.84 -14.03 36.11
C ASN A 121 27.81 -15.13 35.62
N PRO A 122 28.45 -15.86 36.55
CA PRO A 122 29.42 -16.91 36.24
C PRO A 122 28.77 -18.21 35.75
N ALA A 123 27.47 -18.19 35.41
CA ALA A 123 26.77 -19.36 34.92
C ALA A 123 27.48 -19.95 33.69
N PRO A 124 27.50 -21.28 33.53
CA PRO A 124 28.16 -21.89 32.40
C PRO A 124 27.53 -21.43 31.09
N LYS A 125 28.35 -21.39 30.02
CA LYS A 125 27.91 -20.99 28.68
C LYS A 125 26.66 -21.77 28.29
N ARG A 126 25.60 -21.04 27.97
CA ARG A 126 24.33 -21.66 27.59
C ARG A 126 24.31 -21.94 26.10
N GLU A 127 23.51 -22.91 25.72
CA GLU A 127 23.51 -23.42 24.36
C GLU A 127 22.07 -23.54 23.84
N LEU A 128 21.77 -22.82 22.77
CA LEU A 128 20.58 -23.05 21.96
C LEU A 128 20.97 -24.01 20.82
N VAL A 129 20.23 -25.11 20.68
CA VAL A 129 20.42 -26.08 19.62
C VAL A 129 19.14 -26.22 18.83
N VAL A 130 19.23 -26.07 17.51
CA VAL A 130 18.10 -26.27 16.62
C VAL A 130 18.41 -27.45 15.71
N ILE A 131 17.52 -28.43 15.71
CA ILE A 131 17.67 -29.68 14.99
C ILE A 131 16.60 -29.76 13.90
N PHE A 132 17.03 -30.05 12.67
CA PHE A 132 16.17 -30.34 11.52
C PHE A 132 16.45 -31.74 10.95
N PRO A 133 15.52 -32.32 10.17
CA PRO A 133 15.80 -33.54 9.42
C PRO A 133 16.88 -33.32 8.36
N SER A 134 17.78 -34.28 8.15
CA SER A 134 18.88 -34.14 7.17
C SER A 134 18.39 -33.82 5.76
N GLN A 135 17.23 -34.35 5.36
CA GLN A 135 16.64 -34.05 4.06
C GLN A 135 16.23 -32.56 3.88
N ALA A 136 16.11 -31.79 4.96
CA ALA A 136 15.73 -30.38 4.91
C ALA A 136 16.91 -29.45 4.56
N TYR A 137 18.16 -29.93 4.59
CA TYR A 137 19.35 -29.08 4.47
C TYR A 137 19.35 -28.21 3.21
N GLU A 138 19.18 -28.82 2.04
CA GLU A 138 19.23 -28.10 0.75
C GLU A 138 18.09 -27.10 0.61
N GLU A 139 16.91 -27.42 1.15
CA GLU A 139 15.74 -26.56 1.07
C GLU A 139 15.85 -25.35 2.00
N LEU A 140 16.30 -25.55 3.24
CA LEU A 140 16.60 -24.45 4.16
C LEU A 140 17.77 -23.59 3.67
N LEU A 141 18.77 -24.21 3.02
CA LEU A 141 19.87 -23.49 2.38
C LEU A 141 19.36 -22.63 1.22
N ALA A 142 18.43 -23.15 0.42
CA ALA A 142 17.78 -22.40 -0.63
C ALA A 142 16.94 -21.23 -0.07
N VAL A 143 16.25 -21.42 1.06
CA VAL A 143 15.50 -20.35 1.75
C VAL A 143 16.43 -19.25 2.27
N LEU A 144 17.52 -19.61 2.97
CA LEU A 144 18.49 -18.64 3.51
C LEU A 144 19.28 -17.91 2.42
N ASN A 145 19.52 -18.56 1.28
CA ASN A 145 20.17 -17.94 0.12
C ASN A 145 19.19 -17.44 -0.93
N HIS A 146 17.88 -17.46 -0.64
CA HIS A 146 16.88 -17.03 -1.60
C HIS A 146 17.16 -15.56 -1.93
N PRO A 147 17.23 -15.18 -3.21
CA PRO A 147 17.35 -13.78 -3.55
C PRO A 147 16.20 -13.02 -2.89
N PRO A 148 16.45 -11.81 -2.35
CA PRO A 148 15.41 -11.03 -1.71
C PRO A 148 14.23 -10.88 -2.65
N VAL A 149 13.05 -11.24 -2.15
CA VAL A 149 11.84 -11.08 -2.92
C VAL A 149 11.46 -9.61 -2.93
N TRP A 150 11.15 -9.20 -4.14
CA TRP A 150 10.61 -7.89 -4.39
C TRP A 150 9.10 -8.01 -4.24
N GLU A 151 8.52 -7.12 -3.45
CA GLU A 151 7.07 -6.88 -3.49
C GLU A 151 6.82 -5.61 -4.29
N VAL A 152 5.89 -5.69 -5.22
CA VAL A 152 5.55 -4.58 -6.13
C VAL A 152 4.10 -4.22 -5.90
N SER A 153 3.85 -3.21 -5.08
CA SER A 153 2.50 -2.72 -4.88
C SER A 153 2.23 -1.57 -5.84
N ILE A 154 1.22 -1.69 -6.68
CA ILE A 154 0.79 -0.62 -7.59
C ILE A 154 -0.46 0.00 -6.98
N GLY A 155 -0.59 1.31 -7.05
CA GLY A 155 -1.63 2.01 -6.29
C GLY A 155 -2.01 3.35 -6.87
N PHE A 156 -3.03 3.91 -6.24
CA PHE A 156 -3.23 5.35 -6.23
C PHE A 156 -2.50 5.91 -5.03
N VAL A 157 -2.11 7.17 -5.13
CA VAL A 157 -1.46 7.86 -4.01
C VAL A 157 -2.42 7.81 -2.82
N GLU A 158 -1.91 7.47 -1.63
CA GLU A 158 -2.66 7.26 -0.38
C GLU A 158 -3.38 5.90 -0.23
N ARG A 159 -3.49 5.07 -1.28
CA ARG A 159 -4.06 3.70 -1.19
C ARG A 159 -3.32 2.69 -2.08
N GLN A 160 -2.61 1.75 -1.43
CA GLN A 160 -1.84 0.71 -2.09
C GLN A 160 -2.71 -0.51 -2.46
N PHE A 161 -2.59 -1.03 -3.68
CA PHE A 161 -2.97 -2.42 -3.97
C PHE A 161 -1.73 -3.28 -3.80
N GLY A 162 -1.69 -4.07 -2.73
CA GLY A 162 -0.64 -5.06 -2.53
C GLY A 162 -0.85 -6.23 -3.47
N ILE A 163 -0.30 -6.16 -4.68
CA ILE A 163 -0.10 -7.36 -5.49
C ILE A 163 1.32 -7.83 -5.20
N SER A 164 1.49 -8.81 -4.30
CA SER A 164 2.79 -9.45 -4.13
C SER A 164 3.05 -10.33 -5.35
N ILE A 165 3.84 -9.82 -6.28
CA ILE A 165 4.31 -10.55 -7.46
C ILE A 165 5.76 -10.96 -7.16
N GLU A 166 6.09 -12.25 -7.26
CA GLU A 166 7.49 -12.69 -7.38
C GLU A 166 8.01 -12.23 -8.75
N PRO A 167 8.77 -11.13 -8.86
CA PRO A 167 8.83 -10.47 -10.15
C PRO A 167 10.11 -10.82 -10.89
N SER A 168 9.96 -10.94 -12.21
CA SER A 168 11.04 -10.71 -13.16
C SER A 168 11.20 -9.20 -13.44
N TRP A 169 12.42 -8.73 -13.76
CA TRP A 169 12.67 -7.33 -14.13
C TRP A 169 11.78 -6.83 -15.27
N SER A 170 11.47 -7.70 -16.23
CA SER A 170 10.54 -7.41 -17.32
C SER A 170 9.14 -7.06 -16.84
N GLN A 171 8.64 -7.70 -15.78
CA GLN A 171 7.32 -7.39 -15.23
C GLN A 171 7.33 -6.07 -14.47
N ILE A 172 8.35 -5.83 -13.63
CA ILE A 172 8.52 -4.54 -12.95
C ILE A 172 8.59 -3.39 -13.98
N LEU A 173 9.42 -3.51 -15.01
CA LEU A 173 9.50 -2.51 -16.07
C LEU A 173 8.17 -2.35 -16.80
N HIS A 174 7.46 -3.44 -17.06
CA HIS A 174 6.13 -3.38 -17.67
C HIS A 174 5.18 -2.56 -16.79
N HIS A 175 5.12 -2.82 -15.49
CA HIS A 175 4.26 -2.06 -14.57
C HIS A 175 4.67 -0.60 -14.44
N LEU A 176 5.96 -0.30 -14.36
CA LEU A 176 6.47 1.07 -14.36
C LEU A 176 6.15 1.81 -15.66
N GLN A 177 6.12 1.11 -16.80
CA GLN A 177 5.66 1.65 -18.09
C GLN A 177 4.13 1.85 -18.14
N LEU A 178 3.37 1.09 -17.36
CA LEU A 178 1.93 1.24 -17.22
C LEU A 178 1.54 2.38 -16.26
N LEU A 179 2.46 2.89 -15.44
CA LEU A 179 2.26 4.12 -14.67
C LEU A 179 2.05 5.29 -15.63
N ASN A 180 0.79 5.59 -15.92
CA ASN A 180 0.36 6.64 -16.84
C ASN A 180 -0.58 7.65 -16.17
N GLY A 181 -0.72 7.61 -14.84
CA GLY A 181 -1.55 8.55 -14.07
C GLY A 181 -3.05 8.41 -14.29
N VAL A 182 -3.48 7.35 -15.01
CA VAL A 182 -4.90 7.10 -15.27
C VAL A 182 -5.39 5.85 -14.55
N THR A 183 -4.55 4.81 -14.44
CA THR A 183 -4.89 3.55 -13.76
C THR A 183 -4.05 3.24 -12.53
N ALA A 184 -2.86 3.82 -12.45
CA ALA A 184 -1.97 3.76 -11.30
C ALA A 184 -1.12 5.03 -11.30
N GLU A 185 -1.02 5.64 -10.13
CA GLU A 185 -0.26 6.86 -9.90
C GLU A 185 1.02 6.56 -9.14
N GLU A 186 1.09 5.40 -8.49
CA GLU A 186 2.15 5.02 -7.60
C GLU A 186 2.51 3.54 -7.74
N CYS A 187 3.79 3.24 -7.58
CA CYS A 187 4.36 1.91 -7.53
C CYS A 187 5.34 1.87 -6.37
N TRP A 188 5.03 1.11 -5.33
CA TRP A 188 5.93 0.79 -4.25
C TRP A 188 6.71 -0.47 -4.60
N LEU A 189 8.01 -0.37 -4.45
CA LEU A 189 8.94 -1.46 -4.62
C LEU A 189 9.56 -1.70 -3.27
N TYR A 190 9.15 -2.79 -2.63
CA TYR A 190 9.74 -3.25 -1.40
C TYR A 190 10.73 -4.35 -1.72
N ARG A 191 11.94 -4.24 -1.19
CA ARG A 191 12.91 -5.32 -1.18
C ARG A 191 13.15 -5.73 0.24
N GLU A 192 12.92 -7.01 0.51
CA GLU A 192 13.16 -7.61 1.81
C GLU A 192 14.58 -7.28 2.33
N ASN A 193 14.68 -6.86 3.60
CA ASN A 193 15.93 -6.51 4.30
C ASN A 193 16.77 -5.39 3.66
N LEU A 194 16.17 -4.62 2.75
CA LEU A 194 16.81 -3.54 2.01
C LEU A 194 15.88 -2.32 1.95
N ASP A 195 16.17 -1.45 1.00
CA ASP A 195 15.53 -0.15 0.84
C ASP A 195 14.17 -0.29 0.18
N THR A 196 13.23 0.58 0.57
CA THR A 196 11.99 0.81 -0.17
C THR A 196 12.22 1.85 -1.25
N MET A 197 11.61 1.63 -2.40
CA MET A 197 11.54 2.63 -3.46
C MET A 197 10.10 2.82 -3.91
N GLN A 198 9.56 3.98 -3.63
CA GLN A 198 8.28 4.45 -4.13
C GLN A 198 8.54 5.22 -5.43
N VAL A 199 7.88 4.80 -6.50
CA VAL A 199 7.91 5.44 -7.82
C VAL A 199 6.51 5.96 -8.09
N GLN A 200 6.40 7.26 -8.33
CA GLN A 200 5.12 7.91 -8.51
C GLN A 200 5.11 8.72 -9.80
N TYR A 201 4.05 8.62 -10.58
CA TYR A 201 3.90 9.41 -11.79
C TYR A 201 3.34 10.81 -11.48
N LEU A 202 3.93 11.84 -12.07
CA LEU A 202 3.53 13.24 -11.90
C LEU A 202 2.73 13.71 -13.12
N LYS A 203 1.41 13.79 -12.98
CA LYS A 203 0.49 14.02 -14.10
C LYS A 203 0.66 15.37 -14.78
N ASN A 204 0.85 16.43 -13.99
CA ASN A 204 0.96 17.80 -14.52
C ASN A 204 2.37 18.17 -14.98
N LYS A 205 3.34 17.29 -14.72
CA LYS A 205 4.74 17.45 -15.09
C LYS A 205 5.24 16.09 -15.56
N PRO A 206 5.09 15.73 -16.86
CA PRO A 206 5.32 14.37 -17.36
C PRO A 206 6.68 13.84 -16.91
N GLY A 207 6.64 13.03 -15.85
CA GLY A 207 7.77 12.81 -14.96
C GLY A 207 7.43 11.86 -13.83
N TYR A 208 8.44 11.46 -13.08
CA TYR A 208 8.35 10.50 -12.00
C TYR A 208 8.98 11.09 -10.75
N TYR A 209 8.27 11.04 -9.63
CA TYR A 209 8.85 11.19 -8.32
C TYR A 209 9.35 9.82 -7.85
N LEU A 210 10.54 9.79 -7.28
CA LEU A 210 11.18 8.59 -6.76
C LEU A 210 11.54 8.86 -5.31
N HIS A 211 10.90 8.17 -4.38
CA HIS A 211 11.25 8.21 -2.97
C HIS A 211 11.93 6.92 -2.59
N TYR A 212 13.20 7.04 -2.21
CA TYR A 212 13.99 5.97 -1.67
C TYR A 212 14.07 6.12 -0.15
N SER A 213 13.71 5.09 0.59
CA SER A 213 13.86 5.04 2.04
C SER A 213 14.62 3.80 2.47
N SER A 214 15.55 3.98 3.40
CA SER A 214 16.43 2.96 3.97
C SER A 214 16.62 3.24 5.46
N PRO A 215 16.99 2.25 6.30
CA PRO A 215 17.22 2.48 7.72
C PRO A 215 18.21 3.63 7.98
N GLY A 216 17.69 4.76 8.48
CA GLY A 216 18.47 5.96 8.80
C GLY A 216 18.81 6.88 7.61
N ARG A 217 18.28 6.65 6.41
CA ARG A 217 18.41 7.58 5.27
C ARG A 217 17.17 7.56 4.38
N GLU A 218 16.62 8.73 4.16
CA GLU A 218 15.58 8.99 3.16
C GLU A 218 16.16 9.85 2.04
N THR A 219 15.71 9.63 0.83
CA THR A 219 16.17 10.40 -0.33
C THR A 219 15.06 10.46 -1.36
N GLU A 220 14.72 11.68 -1.75
CA GLU A 220 13.65 11.97 -2.69
C GLU A 220 14.27 12.51 -3.99
N LEU A 221 13.76 12.08 -5.14
CA LEU A 221 14.18 12.55 -6.46
C LEU A 221 12.96 12.88 -7.31
N VAL A 222 13.12 13.82 -8.24
CA VAL A 222 12.14 14.09 -9.30
C VAL A 222 12.82 13.92 -10.65
N ALA A 223 12.18 13.15 -11.52
CA ALA A 223 12.52 12.99 -12.93
C ALA A 223 11.40 13.60 -13.76
N SER A 224 11.73 14.25 -14.88
CA SER A 224 10.75 14.78 -15.82
C SER A 224 11.37 14.87 -17.19
N SER A 225 10.53 14.65 -18.20
CA SER A 225 10.89 14.82 -19.60
C SER A 225 11.05 16.30 -20.00
N ASP A 226 10.62 17.24 -19.15
CA ASP A 226 10.75 18.68 -19.34
C ASP A 226 11.98 19.24 -18.60
N PRO A 227 13.10 19.51 -19.31
CA PRO A 227 14.30 20.08 -18.71
C PRO A 227 14.13 21.54 -18.27
N ALA A 228 13.02 22.21 -18.62
CA ALA A 228 12.77 23.61 -18.27
C ALA A 228 12.02 23.79 -16.94
N SER A 229 11.60 22.72 -16.27
CA SER A 229 10.87 22.83 -15.01
C SER A 229 11.78 23.33 -13.87
N SER A 230 11.41 24.42 -13.21
CA SER A 230 12.22 25.17 -12.23
C SER A 230 12.36 24.52 -10.84
N PHE A 231 12.27 23.20 -10.74
CA PHE A 231 12.28 22.43 -9.48
C PHE A 231 13.66 21.74 -9.24
N PRO A 232 13.97 21.13 -8.08
CA PRO A 232 15.27 20.47 -7.80
C PRO A 232 15.59 19.45 -8.91
N PRO A 233 16.88 19.12 -9.11
CA PRO A 233 17.41 18.64 -10.39
C PRO A 233 16.55 17.53 -10.96
N VAL A 234 15.93 17.87 -12.09
CA VAL A 234 15.06 16.98 -12.83
C VAL A 234 15.93 15.99 -13.59
N LEU A 235 15.82 14.71 -13.24
CA LEU A 235 16.49 13.65 -13.99
C LEU A 235 15.76 13.42 -15.33
N PRO A 236 16.48 13.29 -16.46
CA PRO A 236 15.89 12.80 -17.70
C PRO A 236 15.28 11.41 -17.49
N PHE A 237 14.18 11.10 -18.18
CA PHE A 237 13.49 9.80 -18.05
C PHE A 237 14.44 8.61 -18.25
N SER A 238 15.36 8.68 -19.22
CA SER A 238 16.37 7.64 -19.46
C SER A 238 17.31 7.42 -18.28
N LEU A 239 17.65 8.48 -17.53
CA LEU A 239 18.51 8.40 -16.35
C LEU A 239 17.73 7.84 -15.16
N ALA A 240 16.45 8.18 -15.00
CA ALA A 240 15.57 7.56 -14.02
C ALA A 240 15.42 6.05 -14.27
N SER A 241 15.18 5.63 -15.52
CA SER A 241 15.16 4.20 -15.89
C SER A 241 16.47 3.49 -15.54
N GLN A 242 17.61 4.15 -15.75
CA GLN A 242 18.93 3.60 -15.40
C GLN A 242 19.16 3.53 -13.88
N VAL A 243 18.66 4.50 -13.10
CA VAL A 243 18.68 4.47 -11.63
C VAL A 243 17.88 3.28 -11.12
N LEU A 244 16.66 3.11 -11.63
CA LEU A 244 15.80 1.97 -11.32
C LEU A 244 16.53 0.67 -11.64
N GLU A 245 17.03 0.52 -12.87
CA GLU A 245 17.76 -0.69 -13.30
C GLU A 245 18.98 -1.00 -12.40
N THR A 246 19.76 0.02 -12.04
CA THR A 246 20.93 -0.15 -11.16
C THR A 246 20.50 -0.63 -9.78
N PHE A 247 19.49 0.02 -9.19
CA PHE A 247 18.95 -0.36 -7.88
C PHE A 247 18.43 -1.81 -7.89
N PHE A 248 17.76 -2.23 -8.96
CA PHE A 248 17.27 -3.60 -9.10
C PHE A 248 18.37 -4.64 -9.24
N GLN A 249 19.40 -4.35 -10.03
CA GLN A 249 20.46 -5.32 -10.31
C GLN A 249 21.45 -5.48 -9.15
N SER A 250 21.81 -4.39 -8.47
CA SER A 250 22.85 -4.42 -7.42
C SER A 250 22.32 -4.19 -6.02
N GLY A 251 21.10 -3.67 -5.83
CA GLY A 251 20.67 -3.13 -4.54
C GLY A 251 21.42 -1.85 -4.13
N GLU A 252 22.23 -1.29 -5.03
CA GLU A 252 22.98 -0.08 -4.77
C GLU A 252 22.37 1.11 -5.49
N ARG A 253 22.53 2.29 -4.92
CA ARG A 253 22.20 3.55 -5.58
C ARG A 253 23.08 3.72 -6.83
N SER A 254 22.48 4.18 -7.93
CA SER A 254 23.27 4.60 -9.08
C SER A 254 24.20 5.75 -8.70
N SER A 255 25.51 5.55 -8.91
CA SER A 255 26.54 6.58 -8.75
C SER A 255 26.49 7.65 -9.85
N LEU A 256 25.71 7.41 -10.90
CA LEU A 256 25.51 8.34 -12.02
C LEU A 256 24.55 9.48 -11.67
N VAL A 257 23.90 9.42 -10.51
CA VAL A 257 22.94 10.43 -10.05
C VAL A 257 23.45 11.10 -8.79
N GLN A 258 23.40 12.43 -8.81
CA GLN A 258 23.60 13.23 -7.61
C GLN A 258 22.29 13.23 -6.81
N TRP A 259 22.27 12.42 -5.77
CA TRP A 259 21.17 12.34 -4.81
C TRP A 259 21.16 13.62 -3.97
N LEU A 260 20.21 14.51 -4.23
CA LEU A 260 20.03 15.69 -3.41
C LEU A 260 19.04 15.38 -2.28
N PRO A 261 19.33 15.76 -1.04
CA PRO A 261 18.29 15.82 -0.03
C PRO A 261 17.24 16.84 -0.51
N PHE A 262 15.97 16.46 -0.49
CA PHE A 262 14.93 17.47 -0.55
C PHE A 262 15.13 18.43 0.63
N PRO A 263 15.00 19.74 0.43
CA PRO A 263 15.12 20.66 1.54
C PRO A 263 14.09 20.27 2.61
N ASP A 264 14.51 20.18 3.89
CA ASP A 264 13.69 19.85 5.07
C ASP A 264 12.44 20.75 5.26
N ASP A 265 12.20 21.69 4.35
CA ASP A 265 10.93 22.38 4.22
C ASP A 265 9.86 21.41 3.71
N THR A 266 9.24 20.71 4.68
CA THR A 266 8.03 19.90 4.53
C THR A 266 6.90 20.58 3.75
N HIS A 267 6.85 21.92 3.67
CA HIS A 267 5.87 22.61 2.84
C HIS A 267 6.21 22.54 1.35
N SER A 268 7.49 22.52 0.99
CA SER A 268 7.93 22.46 -0.41
C SER A 268 7.70 21.08 -1.03
N SER A 269 7.93 19.99 -0.28
CA SER A 269 7.61 18.63 -0.74
C SER A 269 6.10 18.46 -0.87
N GLN A 270 5.32 18.80 0.17
CA GLN A 270 3.85 18.73 0.12
C GLN A 270 3.23 19.57 -1.01
N ALA A 271 3.74 20.77 -1.28
CA ALA A 271 3.27 21.59 -2.39
C ALA A 271 3.64 21.00 -3.75
N THR A 272 4.82 20.40 -3.88
CA THR A 272 5.26 19.72 -5.12
C THR A 272 4.40 18.49 -5.39
N PHE A 273 4.17 17.70 -4.34
CA PHE A 273 3.26 16.58 -4.35
C PHE A 273 1.87 17.04 -4.77
N ALA A 274 1.29 18.05 -4.12
CA ALA A 274 -0.01 18.60 -4.50
C ALA A 274 -0.08 19.00 -5.98
N LEU A 275 0.87 19.81 -6.43
CA LEU A 275 0.91 20.29 -7.82
C LEU A 275 1.13 19.17 -8.83
N SER A 276 1.55 17.97 -8.40
CA SER A 276 1.72 16.81 -9.27
C SER A 276 0.48 15.94 -9.41
N TYR A 277 -0.42 15.95 -8.41
CA TYR A 277 -1.66 15.17 -8.39
C TYR A 277 -2.79 15.86 -9.16
N PHE A 278 -2.84 17.18 -9.08
CA PHE A 278 -4.06 17.93 -9.39
C PHE A 278 -3.87 18.80 -10.61
N ARG A 279 -4.67 18.61 -11.66
CA ARG A 279 -4.57 19.42 -12.88
C ARG A 279 -4.85 20.90 -12.62
N SER A 280 -5.49 21.22 -11.49
CA SER A 280 -5.69 22.56 -10.99
C SER A 280 -5.61 22.65 -9.46
N ALA A 281 -5.34 23.84 -8.92
CA ALA A 281 -5.43 24.13 -7.48
C ALA A 281 -6.83 23.87 -6.89
N GLU A 282 -7.85 23.82 -7.75
CA GLU A 282 -9.21 23.51 -7.35
C GLU A 282 -9.44 22.01 -7.23
N GLU A 283 -8.93 21.20 -8.16
CA GLU A 283 -8.87 19.74 -8.00
C GLU A 283 -8.12 19.36 -6.72
N GLU A 284 -7.01 20.05 -6.43
CA GLU A 284 -6.26 19.88 -5.18
C GLU A 284 -7.12 20.09 -3.95
N TYR A 285 -7.88 21.18 -3.96
CA TYR A 285 -8.74 21.51 -2.85
C TYR A 285 -9.94 20.57 -2.74
N ILE A 286 -10.44 20.01 -3.84
CA ILE A 286 -11.56 19.07 -3.76
C ILE A 286 -11.10 17.70 -3.24
N GLU A 287 -9.99 17.18 -3.74
CA GLU A 287 -9.49 15.85 -3.41
C GLU A 287 -8.83 15.79 -2.02
N ARG A 288 -8.07 16.81 -1.60
CA ARG A 288 -7.45 16.87 -0.25
C ARG A 288 -8.43 16.79 0.91
N ASN A 289 -9.69 17.18 0.66
CA ASN A 289 -10.70 17.22 1.71
C ASN A 289 -11.56 15.96 1.73
N LYS A 290 -11.47 15.05 0.74
CA LYS A 290 -12.44 13.95 0.57
C LYS A 290 -11.89 12.73 -0.17
N ASN A 291 -11.64 11.65 0.57
CA ASN A 291 -11.18 10.33 0.08
C ASN A 291 -12.16 9.57 -0.84
N THR A 292 -13.31 10.13 -1.18
CA THR A 292 -14.43 9.37 -1.76
C THR A 292 -14.27 8.96 -3.21
N LEU A 293 -13.51 9.72 -3.99
CA LEU A 293 -13.14 9.32 -5.35
C LEU A 293 -12.30 8.04 -5.29
N PHE A 294 -11.25 8.07 -4.46
CA PHE A 294 -10.35 6.93 -4.27
C PHE A 294 -11.07 5.73 -3.64
N GLU A 295 -11.99 5.93 -2.70
CA GLU A 295 -12.85 4.86 -2.16
C GLU A 295 -13.69 4.20 -3.25
N THR A 296 -14.34 5.01 -4.08
CA THR A 296 -15.20 4.50 -5.15
C THR A 296 -14.39 3.71 -6.18
N ILE A 297 -13.22 4.23 -6.58
CA ILE A 297 -12.28 3.53 -7.48
C ILE A 297 -11.77 2.24 -6.84
N PHE A 298 -11.44 2.29 -5.54
CA PHE A 298 -10.92 1.14 -4.80
C PHE A 298 -11.94 0.00 -4.72
N GLU A 299 -13.20 0.31 -4.42
CA GLU A 299 -14.28 -0.69 -4.38
C GLU A 299 -14.43 -1.41 -5.72
N GLY A 300 -14.48 -0.66 -6.84
CA GLY A 300 -14.60 -1.30 -8.15
C GLY A 300 -13.35 -2.04 -8.61
N ILE A 301 -12.15 -1.62 -8.19
CA ILE A 301 -10.91 -2.39 -8.45
C ILE A 301 -10.89 -3.69 -7.63
N ALA A 302 -11.29 -3.64 -6.37
CA ALA A 302 -11.39 -4.84 -5.52
C ALA A 302 -12.33 -5.88 -6.16
N ASP A 303 -13.41 -5.44 -6.80
CA ASP A 303 -14.36 -6.31 -7.50
C ASP A 303 -13.80 -6.96 -8.79
N VAL A 304 -12.68 -6.46 -9.33
CA VAL A 304 -12.06 -6.99 -10.57
C VAL A 304 -10.60 -7.41 -10.36
N LEU A 305 -10.14 -7.50 -9.11
CA LEU A 305 -8.75 -7.78 -8.78
C LEU A 305 -8.29 -9.16 -9.33
N ASP A 306 -9.21 -10.10 -9.51
CA ASP A 306 -8.97 -11.41 -10.13
C ASP A 306 -8.57 -11.33 -11.62
N LYS A 307 -8.73 -10.17 -12.27
CA LYS A 307 -8.35 -9.93 -13.67
C LYS A 307 -6.89 -9.57 -13.87
N GLY A 308 -6.10 -9.45 -12.79
CA GLY A 308 -4.68 -9.16 -12.82
C GLY A 308 -4.35 -7.84 -13.53
N ASP A 309 -3.26 -7.81 -14.31
CA ASP A 309 -2.69 -6.59 -14.90
C ASP A 309 -3.63 -5.79 -15.81
N GLN A 310 -4.72 -6.41 -16.29
CA GLN A 310 -5.69 -5.74 -17.17
C GLN A 310 -6.40 -4.58 -16.48
N ILE A 311 -6.55 -4.61 -15.15
CA ILE A 311 -7.17 -3.53 -14.38
C ILE A 311 -6.35 -2.23 -14.47
N PHE A 312 -5.08 -2.31 -14.84
CA PHE A 312 -4.23 -1.14 -15.06
C PHE A 312 -4.24 -0.65 -16.52
N SER A 313 -5.10 -1.22 -17.36
CA SER A 313 -5.20 -0.90 -18.78
C SER A 313 -6.40 0.00 -19.07
N ILE A 314 -6.17 1.12 -19.76
CA ILE A 314 -7.26 1.99 -20.22
C ILE A 314 -8.20 1.33 -21.23
N PRO A 315 -7.69 0.57 -22.23
CA PRO A 315 -8.54 -0.27 -23.06
C PRO A 315 -9.52 -1.14 -22.26
N TYR A 316 -9.09 -1.75 -21.15
CA TYR A 316 -9.96 -2.57 -20.31
C TYR A 316 -11.14 -1.77 -19.75
N TRP A 317 -10.90 -0.60 -19.15
CA TRP A 317 -11.98 0.24 -18.61
C TRP A 317 -12.93 0.78 -19.67
N LYS A 318 -12.43 1.05 -20.89
CA LYS A 318 -13.27 1.41 -22.04
C LYS A 318 -14.20 0.26 -22.44
N GLU A 319 -13.66 -0.94 -22.56
CA GLU A 319 -14.44 -2.15 -22.86
C GLU A 319 -15.46 -2.44 -21.77
N LEU A 320 -15.10 -2.20 -20.50
CA LEU A 320 -16.00 -2.33 -19.36
C LEU A 320 -17.19 -1.38 -19.53
N LEU A 321 -16.97 -0.07 -19.75
CA LEU A 321 -18.05 0.92 -19.91
C LEU A 321 -19.04 0.57 -21.04
N ALA A 322 -18.60 -0.12 -22.08
CA ALA A 322 -19.46 -0.55 -23.19
C ALA A 322 -20.44 -1.68 -22.80
N GLN A 323 -20.26 -2.32 -21.65
CA GLN A 323 -21.13 -3.40 -21.19
C GLN A 323 -22.39 -2.82 -20.52
N PRO A 324 -23.60 -3.29 -20.88
CA PRO A 324 -24.85 -2.75 -20.33
C PRO A 324 -25.14 -3.19 -18.89
N ASP A 325 -24.65 -4.36 -18.46
CA ASP A 325 -25.05 -5.00 -17.19
C ASP A 325 -23.93 -5.03 -16.13
N LEU A 326 -23.05 -4.03 -16.12
CA LEU A 326 -21.99 -3.94 -15.11
C LEU A 326 -22.52 -3.73 -13.69
N PRO A 327 -21.88 -4.34 -12.67
CA PRO A 327 -22.00 -3.89 -11.29
C PRO A 327 -21.74 -2.38 -11.17
N LEU A 328 -22.48 -1.72 -10.29
CA LEU A 328 -22.43 -0.26 -10.15
C LEU A 328 -21.04 0.22 -9.73
N SER A 329 -20.40 -0.42 -8.75
CA SER A 329 -19.03 -0.14 -8.30
C SER A 329 -18.02 -0.14 -9.45
N GLN A 330 -18.05 -1.18 -10.30
CA GLN A 330 -17.19 -1.30 -11.47
C GLN A 330 -17.48 -0.21 -12.51
N ARG A 331 -18.75 0.11 -12.74
CA ARG A 331 -19.14 1.16 -13.69
C ARG A 331 -18.71 2.55 -13.23
N ILE A 332 -18.95 2.90 -11.96
CA ILE A 332 -18.51 4.19 -11.42
C ILE A 332 -16.98 4.28 -11.45
N THR A 333 -16.28 3.20 -11.09
CA THR A 333 -14.82 3.13 -11.21
C THR A 333 -14.36 3.37 -12.64
N ALA A 334 -14.99 2.73 -13.63
CA ALA A 334 -14.65 2.92 -15.03
C ALA A 334 -14.90 4.36 -15.50
N LEU A 335 -15.99 5.01 -15.06
CA LEU A 335 -16.27 6.41 -15.34
C LEU A 335 -15.19 7.32 -14.72
N CYS A 336 -14.77 7.03 -13.48
CA CYS A 336 -13.69 7.75 -12.82
C CYS A 336 -12.36 7.60 -13.56
N VAL A 337 -11.96 6.37 -13.88
CA VAL A 337 -10.71 6.09 -14.61
C VAL A 337 -10.71 6.77 -15.98
N VAL A 338 -11.81 6.67 -16.74
CA VAL A 338 -11.91 7.31 -18.07
C VAL A 338 -11.95 8.84 -17.95
N GLY A 339 -12.67 9.40 -16.97
CA GLY A 339 -12.73 10.85 -16.77
C GLY A 339 -11.44 11.48 -16.27
N MET A 340 -10.65 10.72 -15.51
CA MET A 340 -9.29 11.11 -15.13
C MET A 340 -8.28 10.89 -16.27
N SER A 341 -8.63 10.19 -17.34
CA SER A 341 -7.71 9.94 -18.45
C SER A 341 -7.43 11.19 -19.28
N ASP A 342 -6.32 11.17 -20.02
CA ASP A 342 -6.06 12.09 -21.13
C ASP A 342 -6.46 11.45 -22.48
N LEU A 343 -7.42 10.51 -22.48
CA LEU A 343 -7.88 9.89 -23.72
C LEU A 343 -8.51 10.95 -24.63
N PRO A 344 -8.13 10.99 -25.92
CA PRO A 344 -8.76 11.89 -26.89
C PRO A 344 -10.28 11.71 -27.02
N ASP A 345 -10.79 10.51 -26.70
CA ASP A 345 -12.21 10.16 -26.77
C ASP A 345 -12.89 10.04 -25.40
N ALA A 346 -12.24 10.46 -24.31
CA ALA A 346 -12.82 10.42 -22.96
C ALA A 346 -14.20 11.10 -22.90
N LEU A 347 -14.33 12.29 -23.50
CA LEU A 347 -15.56 13.07 -23.46
C LEU A 347 -16.72 12.34 -24.16
N ASP A 348 -16.45 11.74 -25.32
CA ASP A 348 -17.44 10.99 -26.08
C ASP A 348 -17.90 9.72 -25.35
N LEU A 349 -17.01 9.08 -24.59
CA LEU A 349 -17.32 7.92 -23.76
C LEU A 349 -18.19 8.28 -22.53
N LEU A 350 -18.00 9.47 -21.96
CA LEU A 350 -18.69 9.90 -20.74
C LEU A 350 -20.08 10.48 -21.02
N ARG A 351 -20.27 11.20 -22.13
CA ARG A 351 -21.54 11.88 -22.46
C ARG A 351 -22.79 11.01 -22.38
N PRO A 352 -22.81 9.74 -22.85
CA PRO A 352 -24.00 8.89 -22.73
C PRO A 352 -24.48 8.71 -21.29
N PHE A 353 -23.56 8.78 -20.32
CA PHE A 353 -23.88 8.61 -18.91
C PHE A 353 -24.52 9.84 -18.25
N LEU A 354 -24.52 11.00 -18.90
CA LEU A 354 -25.33 12.16 -18.47
C LEU A 354 -26.84 11.84 -18.49
N GLU A 355 -27.25 10.90 -19.35
CA GLU A 355 -28.64 10.44 -19.48
C GLU A 355 -28.92 9.15 -18.71
N SER A 356 -27.94 8.62 -17.96
CA SER A 356 -28.12 7.38 -17.19
C SER A 356 -29.30 7.51 -16.22
N PRO A 357 -30.13 6.47 -16.03
CA PRO A 357 -31.15 6.49 -14.98
C PRO A 357 -30.53 6.46 -13.57
N ILE A 358 -29.27 6.06 -13.44
CA ILE A 358 -28.58 5.92 -12.16
C ILE A 358 -27.88 7.24 -11.81
N THR A 359 -28.30 7.84 -10.69
CA THR A 359 -27.82 9.16 -10.23
C THR A 359 -26.30 9.21 -10.07
N GLN A 360 -25.69 8.16 -9.52
CA GLN A 360 -24.24 8.11 -9.33
C GLN A 360 -23.47 8.17 -10.66
N GLU A 361 -23.93 7.48 -11.70
CA GLU A 361 -23.32 7.52 -13.03
C GLU A 361 -23.41 8.91 -13.65
N ARG A 362 -24.60 9.54 -13.56
CA ARG A 362 -24.82 10.91 -14.04
C ARG A 362 -23.87 11.90 -13.37
N TRP A 363 -23.78 11.85 -12.04
CA TRP A 363 -22.98 12.79 -11.26
C TRP A 363 -21.49 12.64 -11.52
N VAL A 364 -20.99 11.39 -11.61
CA VAL A 364 -19.58 11.13 -11.94
C VAL A 364 -19.26 11.61 -13.35
N SER A 365 -20.09 11.29 -14.33
CA SER A 365 -19.90 11.78 -15.71
C SER A 365 -19.93 13.32 -15.79
N ALA A 366 -20.93 13.93 -15.13
CA ALA A 366 -21.12 15.37 -15.13
C ALA A 366 -19.94 16.13 -14.51
N ARG A 367 -19.31 15.56 -13.46
CA ARG A 367 -18.09 16.10 -12.87
C ARG A 367 -16.98 16.22 -13.91
N PHE A 368 -16.58 15.11 -14.54
CA PHE A 368 -15.42 15.10 -15.44
C PHE A 368 -15.67 15.90 -16.72
N LEU A 369 -16.88 15.84 -17.28
CA LEU A 369 -17.29 16.69 -18.39
C LEU A 369 -17.36 18.17 -17.98
N GLY A 370 -17.71 18.44 -16.73
CA GLY A 370 -17.79 19.79 -16.19
C GLY A 370 -16.43 20.46 -16.05
N MET A 371 -15.38 19.70 -15.73
CA MET A 371 -14.01 20.20 -15.63
C MET A 371 -13.48 20.76 -16.95
N VAL A 372 -13.99 20.28 -18.08
CA VAL A 372 -13.66 20.78 -19.43
C VAL A 372 -14.75 21.69 -20.01
N GLN A 373 -15.70 22.12 -19.18
CA GLN A 373 -16.82 23.00 -19.55
C GLN A 373 -17.70 22.47 -20.70
N ASP A 374 -17.90 21.15 -20.80
CA ASP A 374 -18.81 20.58 -21.81
C ASP A 374 -20.25 21.05 -21.56
N GLU A 375 -20.85 21.79 -22.50
CA GLU A 375 -22.17 22.39 -22.31
C GLU A 375 -23.28 21.38 -22.00
N HIS A 376 -23.13 20.12 -22.42
CA HIS A 376 -24.11 19.06 -22.15
C HIS A 376 -24.19 18.70 -20.66
N THR A 377 -23.14 18.99 -19.87
CA THR A 377 -23.13 18.71 -18.43
C THR A 377 -23.95 19.70 -17.61
N LEU A 378 -24.20 20.90 -18.14
CA LEU A 378 -24.80 22.01 -17.40
C LEU A 378 -26.15 21.65 -16.75
N PRO A 379 -27.10 20.97 -17.44
CA PRO A 379 -28.35 20.56 -16.81
C PRO A 379 -28.16 19.61 -15.63
N VAL A 380 -27.18 18.70 -15.70
CA VAL A 380 -26.90 17.71 -14.65
C VAL A 380 -26.21 18.37 -13.47
N LEU A 381 -25.22 19.23 -13.69
CA LEU A 381 -24.59 19.99 -12.59
C LEU A 381 -25.61 20.86 -11.84
N LEU A 382 -26.56 21.48 -12.56
CA LEU A 382 -27.64 22.23 -11.94
C LEU A 382 -28.62 21.31 -11.17
N SER A 383 -28.89 20.10 -11.67
CA SER A 383 -29.74 19.13 -10.95
C SER A 383 -29.07 18.65 -9.67
N MET A 384 -27.77 18.34 -9.70
CA MET A 384 -26.97 17.90 -8.53
C MET A 384 -27.14 18.82 -7.31
N LEU A 385 -27.33 20.12 -7.54
CA LEU A 385 -27.54 21.10 -6.49
C LEU A 385 -28.84 20.89 -5.69
N THR A 386 -29.88 20.28 -6.26
CA THR A 386 -31.20 20.21 -5.61
C THR A 386 -31.80 18.81 -5.62
N GLU A 387 -31.25 17.92 -6.44
CA GLU A 387 -31.63 16.52 -6.54
C GLU A 387 -31.32 15.81 -5.21
N GLU A 388 -32.25 14.93 -4.80
CA GLU A 388 -32.28 14.26 -3.49
C GLU A 388 -32.58 15.17 -2.28
N PHE A 389 -32.98 16.43 -2.47
CA PHE A 389 -33.50 17.29 -1.39
C PHE A 389 -35.03 17.47 -1.39
N PRO A 390 -35.65 17.61 -0.19
CA PRO A 390 -35.07 17.32 1.12
C PRO A 390 -34.77 15.81 1.26
N LEU A 391 -33.75 15.44 2.03
CA LEU A 391 -33.43 14.04 2.30
C LEU A 391 -34.69 13.39 2.91
N LYS A 392 -35.28 12.43 2.21
CA LYS A 392 -36.44 11.68 2.71
C LYS A 392 -36.03 10.94 3.99
N GLU A 393 -36.87 10.97 5.02
CA GLU A 393 -36.65 10.18 6.23
C GLU A 393 -36.51 8.69 5.88
N GLY A 394 -35.41 8.06 6.30
CA GLY A 394 -35.16 6.63 6.07
C GLY A 394 -34.40 6.27 4.79
N ILE A 395 -33.71 7.22 4.15
CA ILE A 395 -32.77 6.89 3.06
C ILE A 395 -31.65 5.96 3.59
N PRO A 396 -31.27 4.91 2.85
CA PRO A 396 -30.19 3.99 3.23
C PRO A 396 -28.87 4.72 3.54
N SER A 397 -27.99 4.05 4.29
CA SER A 397 -26.66 4.51 4.74
C SER A 397 -25.68 4.99 3.67
N ASN A 398 -26.09 5.06 2.41
CA ASN A 398 -25.27 5.54 1.29
C ASN A 398 -25.47 7.04 0.98
N THR A 399 -26.12 7.79 1.89
CA THR A 399 -26.25 9.27 1.80
C THR A 399 -24.89 9.96 1.76
N SER A 400 -23.90 9.37 2.43
CA SER A 400 -22.53 9.87 2.48
C SER A 400 -21.95 10.08 1.08
N TRP A 401 -22.13 9.13 0.15
CA TRP A 401 -21.62 9.27 -1.23
C TRP A 401 -22.15 10.55 -1.89
N TYR A 402 -23.45 10.81 -1.84
CA TYR A 402 -24.03 12.01 -2.44
C TYR A 402 -23.56 13.29 -1.74
N GLU A 403 -23.40 13.28 -0.42
CA GLU A 403 -22.88 14.42 0.35
C GLU A 403 -21.41 14.73 0.01
N PHE A 404 -20.63 13.71 -0.33
CA PHE A 404 -19.26 13.88 -0.76
C PHE A 404 -19.14 14.44 -2.18
N TRP A 405 -19.99 14.00 -3.11
CA TRP A 405 -19.94 14.36 -4.53
C TRP A 405 -20.72 15.62 -4.91
N ARG A 406 -21.77 15.97 -4.16
CA ARG A 406 -22.57 17.18 -4.42
C ARG A 406 -21.76 18.48 -4.48
N PRO A 407 -20.74 18.69 -3.64
CA PRO A 407 -20.01 19.96 -3.62
C PRO A 407 -19.09 20.20 -4.82
N TYR A 408 -18.88 19.21 -5.68
CA TYR A 408 -18.24 19.43 -6.99
C TYR A 408 -19.11 20.32 -7.91
N ALA A 409 -20.44 20.21 -7.82
CA ALA A 409 -21.35 20.93 -8.71
C ALA A 409 -21.25 22.47 -8.63
N PRO A 410 -21.37 23.14 -7.47
CA PRO A 410 -21.28 24.59 -7.41
C PRO A 410 -19.91 25.13 -7.87
N ARG A 411 -18.84 24.41 -7.55
CA ARG A 411 -17.47 24.73 -7.99
C ARG A 411 -17.34 24.71 -9.50
N LEU A 412 -17.77 23.62 -10.13
CA LEU A 412 -17.74 23.52 -11.58
C LEU A 412 -18.62 24.60 -12.22
N LEU A 413 -19.84 24.81 -11.70
CA LEU A 413 -20.77 25.82 -12.22
C LEU A 413 -20.23 27.26 -12.16
N HIS A 414 -19.35 27.58 -11.21
CA HIS A 414 -18.71 28.89 -11.10
C HIS A 414 -18.04 29.33 -12.41
N TYR A 415 -17.49 28.38 -13.17
CA TYR A 415 -16.77 28.67 -14.42
C TYR A 415 -17.65 29.17 -15.57
N TRP A 416 -18.95 28.90 -15.56
CA TRP A 416 -19.84 29.33 -16.64
C TRP A 416 -20.22 30.82 -16.53
N GLN A 417 -20.17 31.41 -15.33
CA GLN A 417 -20.41 32.84 -15.06
C GLN A 417 -21.64 33.46 -15.77
N THR A 418 -22.69 32.68 -16.05
CA THR A 418 -23.90 33.20 -16.68
C THR A 418 -24.94 33.62 -15.62
N PRO A 419 -25.74 34.66 -15.87
CA PRO A 419 -26.80 35.07 -14.92
C PRO A 419 -27.80 33.96 -14.60
N ALA A 420 -28.04 33.04 -15.54
CA ALA A 420 -28.92 31.89 -15.34
C ALA A 420 -28.33 30.89 -14.33
N VAL A 421 -27.02 30.63 -14.42
CA VAL A 421 -26.32 29.76 -13.47
C VAL A 421 -26.28 30.39 -12.08
N THR A 422 -25.96 31.68 -11.98
CA THR A 422 -25.99 32.41 -10.69
C THR A 422 -27.36 32.35 -10.03
N ALA A 423 -28.44 32.57 -10.79
CA ALA A 423 -29.79 32.49 -10.25
C ALA A 423 -30.12 31.09 -9.70
N ARG A 424 -29.64 30.02 -10.36
CA ARG A 424 -29.83 28.64 -9.90
C ARG A 424 -28.98 28.29 -8.68
N LEU A 425 -27.74 28.80 -8.60
CA LEU A 425 -26.90 28.64 -7.40
C LEU A 425 -27.56 29.30 -6.19
N GLN A 426 -28.14 30.50 -6.36
CA GLN A 426 -28.89 31.20 -5.31
C GLN A 426 -30.15 30.43 -4.88
N GLU A 427 -30.90 29.86 -5.83
CA GLU A 427 -32.06 29.00 -5.55
C GLU A 427 -31.63 27.76 -4.75
N ALA A 428 -30.56 27.09 -5.19
CA ALA A 428 -30.02 25.92 -4.53
C ALA A 428 -29.54 26.22 -3.10
N LEU A 429 -28.88 27.36 -2.88
CA LEU A 429 -28.47 27.81 -1.55
C LEU A 429 -29.69 27.91 -0.61
N GLY A 430 -30.82 28.42 -1.10
CA GLY A 430 -32.08 28.46 -0.35
C GLY A 430 -32.57 27.07 0.07
N VAL A 431 -32.46 26.09 -0.82
CA VAL A 431 -32.80 24.67 -0.53
C VAL A 431 -31.83 24.08 0.49
N TRP A 432 -30.53 24.36 0.37
CA TRP A 432 -29.50 23.82 1.26
C TRP A 432 -29.62 24.37 2.67
N VAL A 433 -29.90 25.67 2.82
CA VAL A 433 -30.14 26.30 4.14
C VAL A 433 -31.33 25.64 4.85
N GLN A 434 -32.37 25.27 4.10
CA GLN A 434 -33.51 24.53 4.67
C GLN A 434 -33.15 23.08 5.03
N ALA A 435 -32.27 22.45 4.26
CA ALA A 435 -31.78 21.09 4.51
C ALA A 435 -30.69 21.02 5.61
N ASN A 436 -30.12 22.15 6.02
CA ASN A 436 -29.01 22.22 6.98
C ASN A 436 -29.20 21.43 8.29
N PRO A 437 -30.39 21.38 8.91
CA PRO A 437 -30.60 20.58 10.12
C PRO A 437 -30.44 19.06 9.92
N PHE A 438 -30.38 18.59 8.67
CA PHE A 438 -30.26 17.17 8.32
C PHE A 438 -28.86 16.78 7.85
N PHE A 439 -27.94 17.75 7.70
CA PHE A 439 -26.54 17.44 7.42
C PHE A 439 -25.85 16.96 8.68
N ASP A 440 -24.95 16.01 8.51
CA ASP A 440 -24.08 15.56 9.58
C ASP A 440 -23.10 16.67 9.96
N HIS A 441 -23.18 17.14 11.21
CA HIS A 441 -22.33 18.20 11.74
C HIS A 441 -20.86 17.79 11.85
N GLU A 442 -20.52 16.50 11.81
CA GLU A 442 -19.12 16.04 11.73
C GLU A 442 -18.52 16.32 10.35
N TYR A 443 -19.35 16.46 9.33
CA TYR A 443 -18.97 16.78 7.97
C TYR A 443 -19.36 18.23 7.66
N ASP A 444 -18.62 19.17 8.25
CA ASP A 444 -18.62 20.64 8.02
C ASP A 444 -18.34 21.06 6.56
N ILE A 445 -18.43 20.10 5.64
CA ILE A 445 -18.40 20.24 4.20
C ILE A 445 -19.23 21.46 3.82
N TRP A 446 -20.54 21.52 4.14
CA TRP A 446 -21.41 22.64 3.72
C TRP A 446 -20.86 24.05 4.03
N LEU A 447 -20.29 24.26 5.23
CA LEU A 447 -19.71 25.55 5.64
C LEU A 447 -18.51 25.97 4.78
N HIS A 448 -17.78 25.01 4.21
CA HIS A 448 -16.65 25.30 3.31
C HIS A 448 -17.13 25.80 1.93
N TYR A 449 -18.29 25.35 1.45
CA TYR A 449 -18.82 25.67 0.11
C TYR A 449 -19.87 26.79 0.13
N GLU A 450 -20.32 27.27 1.30
CA GLU A 450 -21.18 28.46 1.42
C GLU A 450 -20.57 29.66 0.67
N LYS A 451 -19.24 29.83 0.76
CA LYS A 451 -18.51 30.87 0.03
C LYS A 451 -18.68 30.73 -1.47
N GLU A 452 -18.60 29.52 -2.00
CA GLU A 452 -18.66 29.24 -3.44
C GLU A 452 -20.09 29.41 -4.00
N LEU A 453 -21.11 29.27 -3.15
CA LEU A 453 -22.51 29.55 -3.46
C LEU A 453 -22.90 31.04 -3.34
N CYS A 454 -22.11 31.83 -2.62
CA CYS A 454 -22.41 33.23 -2.29
C CYS A 454 -21.71 34.28 -3.18
N TYR A 455 -20.82 33.86 -4.09
CA TYR A 455 -20.24 34.70 -5.15
C TYR A 455 -21.06 34.58 -6.44
#